data_AF-A0A847VLL5-F1
#
_entry.id   AF-A0A847VLL5-F1
#
_cell.length_a   1.000
_cell.length_b   1.000
_cell.length_c   1.000
_cell.angle_alpha   90.00
_cell.angle_beta   90.00
_cell.angle_gamma   90.00
#
_symmetry.space_group_name_H-M   'P 1'
#
loop_
_entity.id
_entity.type
_entity.pdbx_description
1 polymer ?
#
loop_
_entity_poly.entity_id
_entity_poly.type
_entity_poly.pdbx_seq_one_letter_code
_entity_poly.pdbx_strand_id
1 'polypeptide(L)'
;MSAPDPLQPSEDTSSDGLFEALLTLAVRWRLLFAVTLVAALAGLGTSFVLTPLYTARTAVLPPQQPQATGPMATLGTLAAVLGAGVKTPADQFVAFAQSTTVADRLIERFGLLPHYDEKYLVDARRELQRRLRVSMGKKDGIVTIELEDESAQRAADMANQLVDELRGMSDRLALTEAQQRRAFFERFLEETRDKLERAQRELLASGFNTESLKAEPRSAAEGWAQLQARAT
;
A
#
# COMPACT_ATOMS: atom_id res chain seq x y z
N MET A 1 -32.64 26.04 79.14
CA MET A 1 -32.68 27.43 78.63
C MET A 1 -31.25 27.88 78.53
N SER A 2 -30.83 28.25 77.32
CA SER A 2 -29.57 28.93 76.97
C SER A 2 -28.27 28.17 77.27
N ALA A 3 -27.29 28.11 76.39
CA ALA A 3 -27.17 28.68 75.05
C ALA A 3 -25.98 27.97 74.35
N PRO A 4 -25.97 28.02 73.01
CA PRO A 4 -24.97 27.41 72.13
C PRO A 4 -23.76 28.32 71.88
N ASP A 5 -22.75 27.72 71.22
CA ASP A 5 -21.71 28.34 70.38
C ASP A 5 -20.65 29.23 71.08
N PRO A 6 -19.39 29.35 70.56
CA PRO A 6 -19.12 29.63 69.14
C PRO A 6 -17.95 28.88 68.47
N LEU A 7 -18.13 28.66 67.17
CA LEU A 7 -17.25 29.05 66.05
C LEU A 7 -15.74 29.20 66.33
N GLN A 8 -14.95 28.43 65.56
CA GLN A 8 -13.75 28.74 64.73
C GLN A 8 -12.95 30.04 65.06
N PRO A 9 -11.64 30.20 64.74
CA PRO A 9 -10.79 29.45 63.78
C PRO A 9 -9.33 29.27 64.28
N SER A 10 -8.46 28.58 63.53
CA SER A 10 -7.07 29.01 63.44
C SER A 10 -6.48 28.58 62.09
N GLU A 11 -6.46 29.55 61.19
CA GLU A 11 -5.84 29.51 59.86
C GLU A 11 -4.29 29.50 59.92
N ASP A 12 -3.68 29.16 61.06
CA ASP A 12 -2.25 29.41 61.29
C ASP A 12 -1.33 28.24 60.89
N THR A 13 -1.86 27.08 60.54
CA THR A 13 -1.01 25.94 60.11
C THR A 13 -0.32 26.18 58.76
N SER A 14 -0.89 27.06 57.92
CA SER A 14 -0.35 27.32 56.58
C SER A 14 0.92 28.19 56.62
N SER A 15 0.98 29.19 57.50
CA SER A 15 2.17 30.06 57.61
C SER A 15 3.34 29.30 58.23
N ASP A 16 3.11 28.57 59.33
CA ASP A 16 4.19 27.86 60.03
C ASP A 16 4.72 26.70 59.21
N GLY A 17 3.85 25.97 58.51
CA GLY A 17 4.26 24.92 57.57
C GLY A 17 5.06 25.46 56.38
N LEU A 18 4.74 26.66 55.87
CA LEU A 18 5.51 27.30 54.80
C LEU A 18 6.88 27.80 55.30
N PHE A 19 6.97 28.34 56.51
CA PHE A 19 8.26 28.73 57.10
C PHE A 19 9.12 27.53 57.48
N GLU A 20 8.55 26.43 57.98
CA GLU A 20 9.27 25.16 58.21
C GLU A 20 9.73 24.52 56.89
N ALA A 21 8.89 24.54 55.86
CA ALA A 21 9.27 24.12 54.51
C ALA A 21 10.40 25.00 53.96
N LEU A 22 10.35 26.32 54.17
CA LEU A 22 11.38 27.25 53.72
C LEU A 22 12.70 27.08 54.50
N LEU A 23 12.64 26.82 55.81
CA LEU A 23 13.81 26.52 56.65
C LEU A 23 14.44 25.17 56.30
N THR A 24 13.63 24.13 56.09
CA THR A 24 14.14 22.83 55.62
C THR A 24 14.72 22.91 54.20
N LEU A 25 14.12 23.71 53.32
CA LEU A 25 14.63 24.04 51.99
C LEU A 25 15.94 24.83 52.07
N ALA A 26 16.06 25.81 52.97
CA ALA A 26 17.26 26.63 53.13
C ALA A 26 18.43 25.83 53.74
N VAL A 27 18.17 24.99 54.75
CA VAL A 27 19.19 24.12 55.36
C VAL A 27 19.69 23.06 54.38
N ARG A 28 18.83 22.58 53.47
CA ARG A 28 19.18 21.58 52.44
C ARG A 28 19.29 22.15 51.03
N TRP A 29 19.39 23.48 50.85
CA TRP A 29 19.50 24.11 49.52
C TRP A 29 20.69 23.50 48.76
N ARG A 30 21.84 23.33 49.41
CA ARG A 30 23.01 22.70 48.77
C ARG A 30 22.72 21.30 48.22
N LEU A 31 21.89 20.50 48.89
CA LEU A 31 21.48 19.17 48.44
C LEU A 31 20.48 19.26 47.29
N LEU A 32 19.51 20.18 47.34
CA LEU A 32 18.55 20.42 46.26
C LEU A 32 19.25 20.93 44.99
N PHE A 33 20.20 21.85 45.14
CA PHE A 33 21.04 22.34 44.05
C PHE A 33 21.94 21.23 43.50
N ALA A 34 22.52 20.38 44.35
CA ALA A 34 23.30 19.23 43.90
C ALA A 34 22.44 18.22 43.13
N VAL A 35 21.22 17.90 43.59
CA VAL A 35 20.32 16.96 42.91
C VAL A 35 19.83 17.52 41.58
N THR A 36 19.46 18.81 41.52
CA THR A 36 19.08 19.47 40.26
C THR A 36 20.26 19.57 39.30
N LEU A 37 21.47 19.85 39.79
CA LEU A 37 22.69 19.88 38.97
C LEU A 37 23.03 18.48 38.43
N VAL A 38 22.93 17.44 39.25
CA VAL A 38 23.13 16.05 38.81
C VAL A 38 22.05 15.61 37.83
N ALA A 39 20.78 15.96 38.05
CA ALA A 39 19.70 15.68 37.12
C ALA A 39 19.88 16.43 35.79
N ALA A 40 20.34 17.69 35.83
CA ALA A 40 20.65 18.48 34.65
C ALA A 40 21.85 17.92 33.89
N LEU A 41 22.91 17.50 34.58
CA LEU A 41 24.08 16.84 33.99
C LEU A 41 23.72 15.47 33.40
N ALA A 42 22.87 14.70 34.10
CA ALA A 42 22.38 13.43 33.60
C ALA A 42 21.49 13.63 32.36
N GLY A 43 20.62 14.65 32.37
CA GLY A 43 19.78 15.01 31.22
C GLY A 43 20.58 15.53 30.03
N LEU A 44 21.62 16.32 30.27
CA LEU A 44 22.56 16.75 29.22
C LEU A 44 23.36 15.55 28.68
N GLY A 45 23.82 14.67 29.57
CA GLY A 45 24.53 13.44 29.21
C GLY A 45 23.68 12.53 28.33
N THR A 46 22.42 12.30 28.69
CA THR A 46 21.50 11.50 27.86
C THR A 46 21.13 12.20 26.55
N SER A 47 21.01 13.53 26.55
CA SER A 47 20.74 14.30 25.33
C SER A 47 21.86 14.20 24.30
N PHE A 48 23.12 14.07 24.71
CA PHE A 48 24.25 13.89 23.78
C PHE A 48 24.39 12.45 23.26
N VAL A 49 23.72 11.48 23.89
CA VAL A 49 23.72 10.07 23.45
C VAL A 49 22.59 9.78 22.46
N LEU A 50 21.52 10.59 22.41
CA LEU A 50 20.50 10.46 21.38
C LEU A 50 21.04 10.95 20.03
N THR A 51 21.36 10.01 19.14
CA THR A 51 21.69 10.32 17.76
C THR A 51 20.50 11.02 17.09
N PRO A 52 20.68 12.19 16.44
CA PRO A 52 19.60 12.83 15.71
C PRO A 52 19.18 11.95 14.53
N LEU A 53 17.91 11.55 14.52
CA LEU A 53 17.29 10.84 13.41
C LEU A 53 16.52 11.86 12.55
N TYR A 54 16.84 11.91 11.27
CA TYR A 54 16.17 12.74 10.28
C TYR A 54 15.21 11.89 9.46
N THR A 55 13.95 12.31 9.38
CA THR A 55 12.93 11.66 8.58
C THR A 55 12.75 12.38 7.25
N ALA A 56 13.02 11.71 6.14
CA ALA A 56 12.61 12.17 4.81
C ALA A 56 11.21 11.63 4.49
N ARG A 57 10.34 12.48 3.96
CA ARG A 57 8.97 12.12 3.59
C ARG A 57 8.70 12.42 2.13
N THR A 58 8.27 11.40 1.39
CA THR A 58 7.89 11.50 -0.02
C THR A 58 6.47 10.99 -0.21
N ALA A 59 5.67 11.75 -0.95
CA ALA A 59 4.29 11.39 -1.30
C ALA A 59 4.22 11.04 -2.78
N VAL A 60 3.76 9.83 -3.09
CA VAL A 60 3.63 9.32 -4.46
C VAL A 60 2.17 8.98 -4.74
N LEU A 61 1.67 9.47 -5.86
CA LEU A 61 0.40 9.03 -6.42
C LEU A 61 0.67 7.79 -7.28
N PRO A 62 0.12 6.61 -6.95
CA PRO A 62 0.28 5.44 -7.80
C PRO A 62 -0.39 5.71 -9.16
N PRO A 63 0.23 5.32 -10.29
CA PRO A 63 -0.40 5.39 -11.60
C PRO A 63 -1.73 4.64 -11.54
N GLN A 64 -2.79 5.35 -11.93
CA GLN A 64 -4.12 4.76 -12.09
C GLN A 64 -4.00 3.75 -13.23
N GLN A 65 -3.94 2.46 -12.89
CA GLN A 65 -4.03 1.41 -13.90
C GLN A 65 -5.36 1.60 -14.65
N PRO A 66 -5.36 1.61 -16.00
CA PRO A 66 -6.59 1.71 -16.75
C PRO A 66 -7.48 0.55 -16.30
N GLN A 67 -8.67 0.87 -15.75
CA GLN A 67 -9.63 -0.12 -15.29
C GLN A 67 -9.77 -1.21 -16.36
N ALA A 68 -9.47 -2.46 -15.98
CA ALA A 68 -9.53 -3.59 -16.87
C ALA A 68 -10.94 -3.65 -17.47
N THR A 69 -11.08 -3.31 -18.75
CA THR A 69 -12.36 -3.37 -19.48
C THR A 69 -12.43 -4.73 -20.15
N GLY A 70 -13.00 -5.72 -19.44
CA GLY A 70 -13.11 -7.11 -19.92
C GLY A 70 -13.68 -8.07 -18.87
N PRO A 71 -13.70 -9.38 -19.11
CA PRO A 71 -14.20 -10.39 -18.16
C PRO A 71 -13.43 -10.46 -16.83
N MET A 72 -12.29 -9.77 -16.73
CA MET A 72 -11.61 -9.51 -15.44
C MET A 72 -12.32 -8.46 -14.59
N ALA A 73 -13.07 -7.53 -15.19
CA ALA A 73 -13.87 -6.53 -14.48
C ALA A 73 -14.97 -7.19 -13.65
N THR A 74 -15.63 -8.20 -14.22
CA THR A 74 -16.69 -8.96 -13.54
C THR A 74 -16.14 -9.83 -12.41
N LEU A 75 -14.91 -10.34 -12.55
CA LEU A 75 -14.20 -11.01 -11.45
C LEU A 75 -13.79 -10.03 -10.34
N GLY A 76 -13.37 -8.82 -10.68
CA GLY A 76 -13.06 -7.76 -9.70
C GLY A 76 -14.29 -7.30 -8.91
N THR A 77 -15.45 -7.16 -9.56
CA THR A 77 -16.71 -6.83 -8.88
C THR A 77 -17.25 -7.99 -8.05
N LEU A 78 -17.12 -9.24 -8.52
CA LEU A 78 -17.46 -10.43 -7.73
C LEU A 78 -16.56 -10.58 -6.49
N ALA A 79 -15.25 -10.35 -6.62
CA ALA A 79 -14.32 -10.39 -5.49
C ALA A 79 -14.65 -9.30 -4.43
N ALA A 80 -15.02 -8.09 -4.89
CA ALA A 80 -15.48 -7.02 -4.01
C ALA A 80 -16.76 -7.39 -3.24
N VAL A 81 -17.73 -8.04 -3.91
CA VAL A 81 -18.99 -8.48 -3.30
C VAL A 81 -18.80 -9.64 -2.33
N LEU A 82 -17.85 -10.54 -2.59
CA LEU A 82 -17.56 -11.69 -1.74
C LEU A 82 -16.67 -11.36 -0.53
N GLY A 83 -16.31 -10.09 -0.33
CA GLY A 83 -15.40 -9.68 0.76
C GLY A 83 -13.98 -10.23 0.61
N ALA A 84 -13.65 -10.83 -0.54
CA ALA A 84 -12.30 -11.21 -0.90
C ALA A 84 -11.56 -9.91 -1.28
N GLY A 85 -11.00 -9.25 -0.24
CA GLY A 85 -10.41 -7.92 -0.32
C GLY A 85 -9.70 -7.66 -1.64
N VAL A 86 -10.31 -6.79 -2.45
CA VAL A 86 -9.69 -6.28 -3.67
C VAL A 86 -8.48 -5.49 -3.22
N LYS A 87 -7.30 -6.11 -3.29
CA LYS A 87 -6.04 -5.40 -3.07
C LYS A 87 -6.03 -4.24 -4.05
N THR A 88 -6.05 -3.03 -3.51
CA THR A 88 -6.07 -1.83 -4.34
C THR A 88 -4.74 -1.73 -5.07
N PRO A 89 -4.68 -1.05 -6.24
CA PRO A 89 -3.40 -0.77 -6.90
C PRO A 89 -2.39 -0.12 -5.93
N ALA A 90 -2.88 0.73 -5.03
CA ALA A 90 -2.07 1.36 -3.99
C ALA A 90 -1.52 0.36 -2.94
N ASP A 91 -2.28 -0.67 -2.53
CA ASP A 91 -1.75 -1.75 -1.68
C ASP A 91 -0.64 -2.54 -2.39
N GLN A 92 -0.73 -2.67 -3.72
CA GLN A 92 0.32 -3.29 -4.52
C GLN A 92 1.62 -2.46 -4.50
N PHE A 93 1.51 -1.12 -4.59
CA PHE A 93 2.65 -0.22 -4.46
C PHE A 93 3.31 -0.29 -3.07
N VAL A 94 2.52 -0.39 -2.01
CA VAL A 94 3.04 -0.60 -0.65
C VAL A 94 3.80 -1.93 -0.56
N ALA A 95 3.24 -3.01 -1.12
CA ALA A 95 3.89 -4.31 -1.15
C ALA A 95 5.20 -4.31 -1.96
N PHE A 96 5.25 -3.57 -3.08
CA PHE A 96 6.47 -3.41 -3.87
C PHE A 96 7.54 -2.61 -3.12
N ALA A 97 7.16 -1.53 -2.42
CA ALA A 97 8.08 -0.75 -1.62
C ALA A 97 8.71 -1.58 -0.48
N GLN A 98 7.98 -2.59 0.03
CA GLN A 98 8.46 -3.51 1.07
C GLN A 98 9.19 -4.75 0.50
N SER A 99 9.33 -4.85 -0.82
CA SER A 99 9.95 -6.01 -1.47
C SER A 99 11.43 -6.13 -1.12
N THR A 100 11.90 -7.37 -0.91
CA THR A 100 13.31 -7.67 -0.65
C THR A 100 14.21 -7.20 -1.78
N THR A 101 13.77 -7.31 -3.04
CA THR A 101 14.57 -6.90 -4.20
C THR A 101 14.85 -5.40 -4.22
N VAL A 102 13.88 -4.59 -3.80
CA VAL A 102 14.02 -3.13 -3.73
C VAL A 102 14.91 -2.76 -2.56
N ALA A 103 14.68 -3.39 -1.40
CA ALA A 103 15.50 -3.19 -0.21
C ALA A 103 16.97 -3.55 -0.45
N ASP A 104 17.24 -4.67 -1.12
CA ASP A 104 18.62 -5.12 -1.41
C ASP A 104 19.34 -4.13 -2.33
N ARG A 105 18.68 -3.61 -3.37
CA ARG A 105 19.24 -2.55 -4.23
C ARG A 105 19.55 -1.28 -3.46
N LEU A 106 18.69 -0.87 -2.54
CA LEU A 106 18.93 0.28 -1.67
C LEU A 106 20.15 0.05 -0.77
N ILE A 107 20.25 -1.13 -0.15
CA ILE A 107 21.37 -1.50 0.72
C ILE A 107 22.70 -1.51 -0.04
N GLU A 108 22.73 -2.09 -1.24
CA GLU A 108 23.93 -2.12 -2.08
C GLU A 108 24.33 -0.73 -2.57
N ARG A 109 23.36 0.06 -3.07
CA ARG A 109 23.64 1.38 -3.67
C ARG A 109 24.10 2.42 -2.66
N PHE A 110 23.51 2.41 -1.46
CA PHE A 110 23.87 3.36 -0.40
C PHE A 110 24.91 2.80 0.58
N GLY A 111 25.39 1.57 0.36
CA GLY A 111 26.37 0.94 1.23
C GLY A 111 25.91 0.86 2.68
N LEU A 112 24.68 0.40 2.91
CA LEU A 112 24.06 0.43 4.23
C LEU A 112 24.62 -0.63 5.19
N LEU A 113 25.24 -1.70 4.67
CA LEU A 113 25.88 -2.74 5.48
C LEU A 113 26.91 -2.20 6.48
N PRO A 114 27.97 -1.48 6.02
CA PRO A 114 28.95 -0.89 6.94
C PRO A 114 28.37 0.25 7.76
N HIS A 115 27.29 0.89 7.30
CA HIS A 115 26.69 2.01 8.03
C HIS A 115 25.87 1.55 9.23
N TYR A 116 25.16 0.42 9.10
CA TYR A 116 24.40 -0.19 10.20
C TYR A 116 25.26 -1.12 11.08
N ASP A 117 26.56 -1.25 10.77
CA ASP A 117 27.48 -2.18 11.43
C ASP A 117 26.99 -3.64 11.40
N GLU A 118 26.33 -4.02 10.30
CA GLU A 118 25.70 -5.33 10.13
C GLU A 118 26.56 -6.25 9.26
N LYS A 119 26.67 -7.51 9.66
CA LYS A 119 27.46 -8.53 8.95
C LYS A 119 26.70 -9.23 7.84
N TYR A 120 25.37 -9.25 7.92
CA TYR A 120 24.50 -9.97 6.99
C TYR A 120 23.49 -9.03 6.34
N LEU A 121 23.25 -9.22 5.02
CA LEU A 121 22.23 -8.49 4.26
C LEU A 121 20.83 -8.59 4.88
N VAL A 122 20.52 -9.74 5.50
CA VAL A 122 19.22 -9.97 6.13
C VAL A 122 19.00 -9.03 7.32
N ASP A 123 20.06 -8.77 8.10
CA ASP A 123 19.98 -7.90 9.28
C ASP A 123 19.93 -6.43 8.86
N ALA A 124 20.75 -6.02 7.88
CA ALA A 124 20.67 -4.70 7.27
C ALA A 124 19.27 -4.43 6.67
N ARG A 125 18.65 -5.45 6.07
CA ARG A 125 17.27 -5.35 5.55
C ARG A 125 16.24 -5.16 6.66
N ARG A 126 16.39 -5.88 7.77
CA ARG A 126 15.51 -5.71 8.94
C ARG A 126 15.64 -4.31 9.53
N GLU A 127 16.85 -3.78 9.62
CA GLU A 127 17.09 -2.41 10.08
C GLU A 127 16.46 -1.38 9.13
N LEU A 128 16.66 -1.54 7.82
CA LEU A 128 16.02 -0.70 6.82
C LEU A 128 14.49 -0.76 6.91
N GLN A 129 13.91 -1.94 7.11
CA GLN A 129 12.46 -2.11 7.29
C GLN A 129 11.93 -1.45 8.57
N ARG A 130 12.73 -1.37 9.64
CA ARG A 130 12.36 -0.65 10.86
C ARG A 130 12.33 0.87 10.63
N ARG A 131 13.26 1.38 9.83
CA ARG A 131 13.40 2.81 9.51
C ARG A 131 12.52 3.29 8.36
N LEU A 132 12.01 2.36 7.55
CA LEU A 132 11.10 2.62 6.44
C LEU A 132 9.64 2.46 6.89
N ARG A 133 8.89 3.57 6.88
CA ARG A 133 7.44 3.57 7.10
C ARG A 133 6.74 3.89 5.80
N VAL A 134 5.94 2.94 5.31
CA VAL A 134 5.08 3.14 4.14
C VAL A 134 3.64 3.10 4.60
N SER A 135 2.91 4.18 4.35
CA SER A 135 1.49 4.30 4.70
C SER A 135 0.65 4.73 3.50
N MET A 136 -0.58 4.25 3.43
CA MET A 136 -1.54 4.62 2.40
C MET A 136 -2.64 5.48 3.01
N GLY A 137 -2.84 6.67 2.46
CA GLY A 137 -3.98 7.51 2.79
C GLY A 137 -5.27 6.87 2.27
N LYS A 138 -6.06 6.24 3.17
CA LYS A 138 -7.31 5.56 2.82
C LYS A 138 -8.35 6.44 2.10
N LYS A 139 -8.23 7.76 2.22
CA LYS A 139 -9.13 8.76 1.62
C LYS A 139 -8.56 9.39 0.34
N ASP A 140 -7.26 9.64 0.32
CA ASP A 140 -6.62 10.41 -0.75
C ASP A 140 -5.92 9.51 -1.79
N GLY A 141 -5.79 8.21 -1.51
CA GLY A 141 -5.10 7.25 -2.39
C GLY A 141 -3.59 7.50 -2.52
N ILE A 142 -3.03 8.42 -1.74
CA ILE A 142 -1.62 8.80 -1.75
C ILE A 142 -0.82 7.81 -0.90
N VAL A 143 0.26 7.29 -1.47
CA VAL A 143 1.26 6.49 -0.76
C VAL A 143 2.30 7.43 -0.19
N THR A 144 2.41 7.47 1.14
CA THR A 144 3.44 8.21 1.86
C THR A 144 4.55 7.26 2.25
N ILE A 145 5.76 7.58 1.82
CA ILE A 145 7.01 6.89 2.17
C ILE A 145 7.78 7.80 3.10
N GLU A 146 8.07 7.30 4.30
CA GLU A 146 8.88 7.96 5.32
C GLU A 146 10.10 7.09 5.59
N LEU A 147 11.29 7.69 5.54
CA LEU A 147 12.54 6.99 5.78
C LEU A 147 13.41 7.77 6.76
N GLU A 148 13.84 7.08 7.80
CA GLU A 148 14.64 7.65 8.90
C GLU A 148 16.13 7.31 8.72
N ASP A 149 17.01 8.31 8.80
CA ASP A 149 18.47 8.14 8.76
C ASP A 149 19.17 9.20 9.64
N GLU A 150 20.42 8.97 10.02
CA GLU A 150 21.23 9.93 10.77
C GLU A 150 21.64 11.14 9.91
N SER A 151 21.61 11.00 8.58
CA SER A 151 21.88 12.08 7.64
C SER A 151 20.62 12.48 6.87
N ALA A 152 20.23 13.75 7.01
CA ALA A 152 19.11 14.33 6.26
C ALA A 152 19.25 14.16 4.74
N GLN A 153 20.48 14.30 4.21
CA GLN A 153 20.76 14.16 2.78
C GLN A 153 20.54 12.71 2.33
N ARG A 154 21.07 11.75 3.08
CA ARG A 154 20.96 10.32 2.78
C ARG A 154 19.51 9.84 2.86
N ALA A 155 18.77 10.29 3.87
CA ALA A 155 17.34 10.01 4.00
C ALA A 155 16.57 10.47 2.75
N ALA A 156 16.82 11.70 2.30
CA ALA A 156 16.20 12.24 1.09
C ALA A 156 16.60 11.48 -0.17
N ASP A 157 17.90 11.17 -0.34
CA ASP A 157 18.40 10.44 -1.50
C ASP A 157 17.84 9.01 -1.56
N MET A 158 17.74 8.33 -0.42
CA MET A 158 17.12 7.00 -0.32
C MET A 158 15.62 7.03 -0.65
N ALA A 159 14.89 8.01 -0.11
CA ALA A 159 13.47 8.17 -0.39
C ALA A 159 13.22 8.47 -1.88
N ASN A 160 14.02 9.35 -2.49
CA ASN A 160 13.94 9.66 -3.92
C ASN A 160 14.27 8.44 -4.78
N GLN A 161 15.34 7.71 -4.44
CA GLN A 161 15.70 6.50 -5.17
C GLN A 161 14.61 5.44 -5.10
N LEU A 162 13.96 5.26 -3.95
CA LEU A 162 12.87 4.31 -3.82
C LEU A 162 11.71 4.66 -4.77
N VAL A 163 11.39 5.94 -4.93
CA VAL A 163 10.38 6.39 -5.91
C VAL A 163 10.80 6.10 -7.34
N ASP A 164 12.07 6.33 -7.69
CA ASP A 164 12.57 6.05 -9.04
C ASP A 164 12.56 4.55 -9.36
N GLU A 165 12.89 3.69 -8.40
CA GLU A 165 12.78 2.23 -8.54
C GLU A 165 11.32 1.80 -8.74
N LEU A 166 10.40 2.35 -7.95
CA LEU A 166 8.97 2.07 -8.08
C LEU A 166 8.41 2.52 -9.44
N ARG A 167 8.85 3.69 -9.93
CA ARG A 167 8.50 4.19 -11.26
C ARG A 167 9.03 3.25 -12.35
N GLY A 168 10.32 2.90 -12.30
CA GLY A 168 10.93 2.00 -13.27
C GLY A 168 10.29 0.61 -13.29
N MET A 169 9.83 0.09 -12.15
CA MET A 169 9.05 -1.15 -12.10
C MET A 169 7.67 -0.98 -12.75
N SER A 170 6.99 0.13 -12.49
CA SER A 170 5.69 0.45 -13.09
C SER A 170 5.77 0.51 -14.61
N ASP A 171 6.82 1.15 -15.15
CA ASP A 171 7.05 1.26 -16.59
C ASP A 171 7.29 -0.12 -17.24
N ARG A 172 8.06 -0.99 -16.57
CA ARG A 172 8.30 -2.38 -17.04
C ARG A 172 7.02 -3.21 -17.02
N LEU A 173 6.18 -3.03 -16.00
CA LEU A 173 4.88 -3.71 -15.90
C LEU A 173 3.93 -3.26 -17.02
N ALA A 174 3.85 -1.94 -17.28
CA ALA A 174 3.02 -1.39 -18.35
C ALA A 174 3.42 -1.93 -19.74
N LEU A 175 4.73 -2.05 -20.01
CA LEU A 175 5.23 -2.67 -21.24
C LEU A 175 4.87 -4.16 -21.32
N THR A 176 4.91 -4.88 -20.20
CA THR A 176 4.60 -6.32 -20.14
C THR A 176 3.11 -6.57 -20.39
N GLU A 177 2.22 -5.72 -19.86
CA GLU A 177 0.77 -5.86 -20.08
C GLU A 177 0.40 -5.69 -21.57
N ALA A 178 0.97 -4.69 -22.25
CA ALA A 178 0.74 -4.48 -23.68
C ALA A 178 1.22 -5.68 -24.53
N GLN A 179 2.37 -6.25 -24.18
CA GLN A 179 2.90 -7.46 -24.81
C GLN A 179 2.02 -8.69 -24.56
N GLN A 180 1.58 -8.89 -23.31
CA GLN A 180 0.68 -9.99 -22.94
C GLN A 180 -0.67 -9.87 -23.63
N ARG A 181 -1.22 -8.64 -23.72
CA ARG A 181 -2.48 -8.36 -24.40
C ARG A 181 -2.39 -8.64 -25.90
N ARG A 182 -1.29 -8.26 -26.55
CA ARG A 182 -1.03 -8.61 -27.95
C ARG A 182 -0.97 -10.12 -28.16
N ALA A 183 -0.16 -10.83 -27.37
CA ALA A 183 -0.03 -12.28 -27.48
C ALA A 183 -1.36 -13.02 -27.23
N PHE A 184 -2.18 -12.53 -26.29
CA PHE A 184 -3.51 -13.05 -26.04
C PHE A 184 -4.44 -12.87 -27.26
N PHE A 185 -4.46 -11.67 -27.86
CA PHE A 185 -5.28 -11.42 -29.05
C PHE A 185 -4.81 -12.20 -30.27
N GLU A 186 -3.49 -12.35 -30.47
CA GLU A 186 -2.95 -13.18 -31.54
C GLU A 186 -3.44 -14.64 -31.40
N ARG A 187 -3.35 -15.22 -30.19
CA ARG A 187 -3.89 -16.56 -29.92
C ARG A 187 -5.39 -16.65 -30.15
N PHE A 188 -6.16 -15.68 -29.69
CA PHE A 188 -7.62 -15.68 -29.86
C PHE A 188 -8.04 -15.54 -31.33
N LEU A 189 -7.31 -14.72 -32.11
CA LEU A 189 -7.55 -14.58 -33.55
C LEU A 189 -7.24 -15.87 -34.29
N GLU A 190 -6.15 -16.55 -33.93
CA GLU A 190 -5.76 -17.82 -34.52
C GLU A 190 -6.80 -18.91 -34.20
N GLU A 191 -7.22 -19.03 -32.94
CA GLU A 191 -8.27 -19.96 -32.53
C GLU A 191 -9.62 -19.68 -33.21
N THR A 192 -9.98 -18.41 -33.37
CA THR A 192 -11.23 -18.01 -34.03
C THR A 192 -11.21 -18.31 -35.53
N ARG A 193 -10.06 -18.09 -36.21
CA ARG A 193 -9.85 -18.50 -37.61
C ARG A 193 -10.01 -20.00 -37.78
N ASP A 194 -9.37 -20.78 -36.92
CA ASP A 194 -9.45 -22.23 -36.91
C ASP A 194 -10.90 -22.74 -36.76
N LYS A 195 -11.66 -22.13 -35.85
CA LYS A 195 -13.08 -22.46 -35.65
C LYS A 195 -13.94 -22.09 -36.87
N LEU A 196 -13.68 -20.94 -37.49
CA LEU A 196 -14.36 -20.50 -38.72
C LEU A 196 -14.08 -21.46 -39.89
N GLU A 197 -12.83 -21.87 -40.09
CA GLU A 197 -12.46 -22.83 -41.13
C GLU A 197 -13.09 -24.21 -40.90
N ARG A 198 -13.20 -24.67 -39.65
CA ARG A 198 -13.91 -25.91 -39.31
C ARG A 198 -15.41 -25.79 -39.57
N ALA A 199 -16.05 -24.72 -39.11
CA ALA A 199 -17.46 -24.47 -39.33
C ALA A 199 -17.79 -24.33 -40.82
N GLN A 200 -16.92 -23.69 -41.60
CA GLN A 200 -17.08 -23.58 -43.06
C GLN A 200 -16.96 -24.96 -43.74
N ARG A 201 -16.01 -25.79 -43.30
CA ARG A 201 -15.88 -27.18 -43.81
C ARG A 201 -17.10 -28.03 -43.45
N GLU A 202 -17.61 -27.93 -42.23
CA GLU A 202 -18.84 -28.62 -41.80
C GLU A 202 -20.07 -28.15 -42.58
N LEU A 203 -20.18 -26.84 -42.85
CA LEU A 203 -21.29 -26.28 -43.63
C LEU A 203 -21.24 -26.73 -45.10
N LEU A 204 -20.04 -26.76 -45.70
CA LEU A 204 -19.84 -27.33 -47.04
C LEU A 204 -20.13 -28.84 -47.06
N ALA A 205 -19.72 -29.59 -46.03
CA ALA A 205 -19.96 -31.03 -45.92
C ALA A 205 -21.44 -31.38 -45.67
N SER A 206 -22.21 -30.51 -45.01
CA SER A 206 -23.66 -30.66 -44.81
C SER A 206 -24.49 -30.37 -46.07
N GLY A 207 -23.86 -29.99 -47.19
CA GLY A 207 -24.53 -29.86 -48.49
C GLY A 207 -25.27 -28.54 -48.73
N PHE A 208 -25.08 -27.52 -47.87
CA PHE A 208 -25.65 -26.18 -48.05
C PHE A 208 -24.86 -25.36 -49.11
N ASN A 209 -24.99 -25.73 -50.38
CA ASN A 209 -24.51 -24.90 -51.49
C ASN A 209 -25.46 -23.71 -51.67
N THR A 210 -24.92 -22.49 -51.72
CA THR A 210 -25.66 -21.26 -52.03
C THR A 210 -26.36 -21.26 -53.40
N GLU A 211 -26.04 -22.23 -54.27
CA GLU A 211 -26.79 -22.49 -55.51
C GLU A 211 -28.17 -23.12 -55.28
N SER A 212 -28.37 -23.93 -54.21
CA SER A 212 -29.69 -24.49 -53.89
C SER A 212 -30.64 -23.47 -53.26
N LEU A 213 -30.14 -22.28 -52.87
CA LEU A 213 -30.97 -21.16 -52.43
C LEU A 213 -31.48 -20.28 -53.58
N LYS A 214 -30.97 -20.45 -54.81
CA LYS A 214 -31.47 -19.75 -56.01
C LYS A 214 -32.41 -20.62 -56.86
N ALA A 215 -32.41 -21.93 -56.65
CA ALA A 215 -33.38 -22.84 -57.27
C ALA A 215 -34.49 -23.16 -56.26
N GLU A 216 -35.70 -22.76 -56.60
CA GLU A 216 -36.99 -23.21 -56.01
C GLU A 216 -37.51 -22.51 -54.74
N PRO A 217 -38.15 -21.35 -54.89
CA PRO A 217 -39.20 -20.88 -53.98
C PRO A 217 -40.49 -21.73 -53.99
N ARG A 218 -40.55 -22.86 -54.72
CA ARG A 218 -41.75 -23.72 -54.82
C ARG A 218 -41.76 -24.92 -53.86
N SER A 219 -40.60 -25.47 -53.48
CA SER A 219 -40.54 -26.64 -52.59
C SER A 219 -40.82 -26.31 -51.11
N ALA A 220 -40.58 -25.06 -50.69
CA ALA A 220 -40.95 -24.60 -49.36
C ALA A 220 -42.49 -24.48 -49.17
N ALA A 221 -43.26 -24.25 -50.23
CA ALA A 221 -44.72 -24.17 -50.15
C ALA A 221 -45.38 -25.56 -50.04
N GLU A 222 -44.80 -26.59 -50.67
CA GLU A 222 -45.35 -27.95 -50.65
C GLU A 222 -45.12 -28.67 -49.30
N GLY A 223 -43.99 -28.39 -48.63
CA GLY A 223 -43.72 -28.93 -47.29
C GLY A 223 -44.68 -28.43 -46.21
N TRP A 224 -45.12 -27.17 -46.28
CA TRP A 224 -46.11 -26.61 -45.36
C TRP A 224 -47.53 -27.15 -45.63
N ALA A 225 -47.88 -27.43 -46.90
CA ALA A 225 -49.17 -28.01 -47.26
C ALA A 225 -49.32 -29.47 -46.79
N GLN A 226 -48.25 -30.28 -46.87
CA GLN A 226 -48.28 -31.67 -46.39
C GLN A 226 -48.33 -31.78 -44.85
N LEU A 227 -47.80 -30.80 -44.12
CA LEU A 227 -47.90 -30.76 -42.66
C LEU A 227 -49.30 -30.37 -42.18
N GLN A 228 -50.02 -29.51 -42.91
CA GLN A 228 -51.43 -29.22 -42.62
C GLN A 228 -52.36 -30.38 -42.98
N ALA A 229 -52.09 -31.12 -44.06
CA ALA A 229 -52.90 -32.28 -44.46
C ALA A 229 -52.77 -33.51 -43.54
N ARG A 230 -51.76 -33.54 -42.64
CA ARG A 230 -51.62 -34.58 -41.60
C ARG A 230 -52.17 -34.17 -40.23
N ALA A 231 -52.59 -32.92 -40.06
CA ALA A 231 -53.06 -32.36 -38.79
C ALA A 231 -54.59 -32.20 -38.71
N THR A 232 -55.33 -32.69 -39.71
CA THR A 232 -56.80 -32.87 -39.72
C THR A 232 -57.10 -34.31 -40.09
#